data_AF-A0A7W1QQV8-F1
#
_entry.id   AF-A0A7W1QQV8-F1
#
_cell.length_a   1.000
_cell.length_b   1.000
_cell.length_c   1.000
_cell.angle_alpha   90.00
_cell.angle_beta   90.00
_cell.angle_gamma   90.00
#
_symmetry.space_group_name_H-M   'P 1'
#
loop_
_entity.id
_entity.type
_entity.pdbx_description
1 polymer ?
#
loop_
_entity_poly.entity_id
_entity_poly.type
_entity_poly.pdbx_seq_one_letter_code
_entity_poly.pdbx_strand_id
1 'polypeptide(L)' 'MVRTRAIALIGVPSSAGAHWPGQEKAPQYLRQAGLVKCLEESGLRVFDYGDLPRVRFRPDSEHRRQQNLSSVAAVAR' A
#
# COMPACT_ATOMS: atom_id res chain seq x y z
N MET A 1 -4.57 -32.64 -10.46
CA MET A 1 -5.24 -31.53 -9.76
C MET A 1 -4.28 -30.36 -9.68
N VAL A 2 -4.53 -29.27 -10.41
CA VAL A 2 -3.69 -28.05 -10.29
C VAL A 2 -3.98 -27.42 -8.92
N ARG A 3 -2.95 -27.22 -8.09
CA ARG A 3 -3.12 -26.48 -6.83
C ARG A 3 -3.24 -24.99 -7.16
N THR A 4 -4.42 -24.42 -6.95
CA THR A 4 -4.62 -22.97 -6.96
C THR A 4 -3.77 -22.35 -5.85
N ARG A 5 -2.86 -21.46 -6.21
CA ARG A 5 -2.07 -20.69 -5.23
C ARG A 5 -2.93 -19.54 -4.72
N ALA A 6 -2.80 -19.21 -3.45
CA ALA A 6 -3.53 -18.10 -2.83
C ALA A 6 -2.58 -16.96 -2.48
N ILE A 7 -3.07 -15.73 -2.59
CA ILE A 7 -2.38 -14.52 -2.15
C ILE A 7 -3.29 -13.67 -1.28
N ALA A 8 -2.72 -13.10 -0.22
CA ALA A 8 -3.35 -12.05 0.57
C ALA A 8 -2.91 -10.70 0.02
N LEU A 9 -3.86 -9.82 -0.31
CA LEU A 9 -3.61 -8.45 -0.75
C LEU A 9 -4.00 -7.50 0.38
N ILE A 10 -3.07 -6.65 0.78
CA ILE A 10 -3.32 -5.54 1.70
C ILE A 10 -2.74 -4.27 1.08
N GLY A 11 -3.49 -3.18 1.14
CA GLY A 11 -3.00 -1.88 0.73
C GLY A 11 -2.45 -1.10 1.92
N VAL A 12 -1.26 -0.53 1.73
CA VAL A 12 -0.64 0.39 2.68
C VAL A 12 -0.59 1.78 2.04
N PRO A 13 -1.65 2.59 2.14
CA PRO A 13 -1.70 3.92 1.53
C PRO A 13 -0.85 4.92 2.30
N SER A 14 0.48 4.85 2.14
CA SER A 14 1.43 5.74 2.80
C SER A 14 2.33 6.48 1.82
N SER A 15 2.54 7.77 2.08
CA SER A 15 3.66 8.55 1.53
C SER A 15 4.58 9.09 2.63
N ALA A 16 4.44 8.65 3.88
CA ALA A 16 5.19 9.19 5.02
C ALA A 16 6.72 9.16 4.80
N GLY A 17 7.25 8.12 4.16
CA GLY A 17 8.68 7.98 3.88
C GLY A 17 9.11 8.50 2.50
N ALA A 18 8.19 9.14 1.78
CA ALA A 18 8.43 9.61 0.42
C ALA A 18 9.04 11.01 0.38
N HIS A 19 9.63 11.38 -0.75
CA HIS A 19 10.03 12.77 -1.01
C HIS A 19 8.81 13.69 -1.20
N TRP A 20 7.68 13.17 -1.72
CA TRP A 20 6.46 13.93 -2.00
C TRP A 20 5.19 13.08 -1.82
N PRO A 21 4.04 13.71 -1.54
CA PRO A 21 2.76 13.02 -1.48
C PRO A 21 2.28 12.57 -2.86
N GLY A 22 1.44 11.54 -2.89
CA GLY A 22 0.81 10.98 -4.09
C GLY A 22 0.83 9.45 -4.08
N GLN A 23 1.90 8.85 -3.56
CA GLN A 23 2.07 7.39 -3.48
C GLN A 23 1.00 6.71 -2.63
N GLU A 24 0.47 7.42 -1.62
CA GLU A 24 -0.62 6.90 -0.78
C GLU A 24 -1.91 6.62 -1.55
N LYS A 25 -2.04 7.09 -2.80
CA LYS A 25 -3.19 6.82 -3.67
C LYS A 25 -3.05 5.50 -4.43
N ALA A 26 -1.85 4.93 -4.50
CA ALA A 26 -1.56 3.77 -5.34
C ALA A 26 -2.43 2.54 -5.03
N PRO A 27 -2.69 2.14 -3.76
CA PRO A 27 -3.51 0.96 -3.48
C PRO A 27 -4.92 1.06 -4.08
N GLN A 28 -5.56 2.24 -3.99
CA GLN A 28 -6.88 2.48 -4.56
C GLN A 28 -6.82 2.48 -6.09
N TYR A 29 -5.88 3.21 -6.69
CA TYR A 29 -5.78 3.31 -8.15
C TYR A 29 -5.45 1.98 -8.82
N LEU A 30 -4.58 1.15 -8.21
CA LEU A 30 -4.27 -0.17 -8.73
C LEU A 30 -5.49 -1.10 -8.70
N ARG A 31 -6.30 -1.05 -7.64
CA ARG A 31 -7.57 -1.79 -7.60
C ARG A 31 -8.55 -1.31 -8.66
N GLN A 32 -8.71 0.01 -8.80
CA GLN A 32 -9.55 0.61 -9.85
C GLN A 32 -9.07 0.24 -11.26
N ALA A 33 -7.75 0.10 -11.45
CA ALA A 33 -7.16 -0.36 -12.70
C ALA A 33 -7.31 -1.88 -12.95
N GLY A 34 -7.90 -2.63 -12.02
CA GLY A 34 -8.21 -4.04 -12.20
C GLY A 34 -7.20 -5.03 -11.61
N LEU A 35 -6.30 -4.60 -10.71
CA LEU A 35 -5.27 -5.48 -10.13
C LEU A 35 -5.83 -6.81 -9.61
N VAL A 36 -6.92 -6.79 -8.83
CA VAL A 36 -7.53 -8.00 -8.25
C VAL A 36 -8.00 -8.95 -9.35
N LYS A 37 -8.73 -8.41 -10.33
CA LYS A 37 -9.22 -9.17 -11.48
C LYS A 37 -8.06 -9.82 -12.26
N CYS A 38 -7.00 -9.06 -12.55
CA CYS A 38 -5.83 -9.59 -13.27
C CYS A 38 -5.13 -10.72 -12.50
N LEU A 39 -5.05 -10.62 -11.16
CA LEU A 39 -4.48 -11.69 -10.32
C LEU A 39 -5.36 -12.94 -10.35
N GLU A 40 -6.69 -12.79 -10.27
CA GLU A 40 -7.63 -13.91 -10.35
C GLU A 40 -7.60 -14.60 -11.72
N GLU A 41 -7.57 -13.82 -12.82
CA GLU A 41 -7.44 -14.33 -14.19
C GLU A 41 -6.11 -15.07 -14.42
N SER A 42 -5.06 -14.75 -13.64
CA SER A 42 -3.79 -15.48 -13.64
C SER A 42 -3.83 -16.83 -12.89
N GLY A 43 -4.99 -17.22 -12.36
CA GLY A 43 -5.20 -18.48 -11.64
C GLY A 43 -4.87 -18.40 -10.14
N LEU A 44 -4.79 -17.20 -9.57
CA LEU A 44 -4.62 -17.01 -8.13
C LEU A 44 -5.97 -16.87 -7.43
N ARG A 45 -6.07 -17.41 -6.22
CA ARG A 45 -7.14 -17.03 -5.28
C ARG A 45 -6.69 -15.79 -4.51
N VAL A 46 -7.39 -14.67 -4.67
CA VAL A 46 -7.04 -13.41 -3.98
C VAL A 46 -7.92 -13.23 -2.74
N PHE A 47 -7.29 -12.96 -1.61
CA PHE A 47 -7.94 -12.47 -0.40
C PHE A 47 -7.60 -10.99 -0.24
N ASP A 48 -8.52 -10.10 -0.63
CA ASP A 48 -8.33 -8.65 -0.47
C ASP A 48 -8.79 -8.20 0.93
N TYR A 49 -7.83 -7.75 1.73
CA TYR A 49 -8.03 -7.24 3.08
C TYR A 49 -8.30 -5.73 3.12
N GLY A 50 -8.41 -5.09 1.95
CA GLY A 50 -8.62 -3.65 1.85
C GLY A 50 -7.36 -2.84 2.16
N ASP A 51 -7.58 -1.64 2.68
CA ASP A 51 -6.52 -0.66 2.94
C ASP A 51 -6.38 -0.37 4.43
N LEU A 52 -5.14 -0.19 4.88
CA LEU A 52 -4.84 0.48 6.14
C LEU A 52 -5.24 1.97 6.06
N PRO A 53 -5.32 2.68 7.21
CA PRO A 53 -5.54 4.12 7.21
C PRO A 53 -4.50 4.88 6.37
N ARG A 54 -4.97 5.89 5.63
CA ARG A 54 -4.12 6.71 4.76
C ARG A 54 -3.17 7.60 5.55
N VAL A 55 -1.88 7.53 5.26
CA VAL A 55 -0.83 8.36 5.86
C VAL A 55 -0.12 9.16 4.78
N ARG A 56 -0.14 10.48 4.90
CA ARG A 56 0.46 11.38 3.90
C ARG A 56 1.79 11.94 4.41
N PHE A 57 2.76 12.09 3.52
CA PHE A 57 3.94 12.92 3.75
C PHE A 57 3.53 14.30 4.30
N ARG A 58 4.25 14.77 5.32
CA ARG A 58 4.15 16.14 5.83
C ARG A 58 5.56 16.66 6.09
N PRO A 59 5.95 17.82 5.51
CA PRO A 59 7.22 18.45 5.82
C PRO A 59 7.44 18.57 7.32
N ASP A 60 8.59 18.10 7.79
CA ASP A 60 9.01 18.13 9.18
C ASP A 60 10.36 18.88 9.24
N SER A 61 10.28 20.19 9.49
CA SER A 61 11.45 21.07 9.52
C SER A 61 12.36 20.81 10.71
N GLU A 62 11.82 20.25 11.79
CA GLU A 62 12.59 19.89 12.99
C GLU A 62 13.43 18.63 12.73
N HIS A 63 12.95 17.74 11.85
CA HIS A 63 13.58 16.45 11.55
C HIS A 63 13.96 16.27 10.07
N ARG A 64 14.65 17.25 9.47
CA ARG A 64 14.96 17.25 8.02
C ARG A 64 15.60 15.97 7.46
N ARG A 65 16.40 15.25 8.26
CA ARG A 65 17.07 13.99 7.85
C ARG A 65 16.28 12.72 8.18
N GLN A 66 15.15 12.84 8.88
CA GLN A 66 14.34 11.71 9.35
C GLN A 66 12.84 12.08 9.37
N GLN A 67 12.39 12.71 8.29
CA GLN A 67 11.02 13.24 8.21
C GLN A 67 9.99 12.12 8.41
N ASN A 68 9.00 12.39 9.28
CA ASN A 68 7.89 11.49 9.57
C ASN A 68 8.31 10.06 10.00
N LEU A 69 9.49 9.88 10.60
CA LEU A 69 10.01 8.56 11.00
C LEU A 69 9.01 7.74 11.84
N SER A 70 8.33 8.37 12.79
CA SER A 70 7.30 7.73 13.61
C SER A 70 6.13 7.21 12.76
N SER A 71 5.65 8.00 11.80
CA SER A 71 4.59 7.60 10.87
C SER A 71 5.05 6.47 9.93
N VAL A 72 6.30 6.48 9.46
CA VAL A 72 6.88 5.39 8.66
C VAL A 72 6.91 4.10 9.46
N ALA A 73 7.41 4.15 10.70
CA ALA A 73 7.47 2.98 11.57
C ALA A 73 6.08 2.45 11.93
N ALA A 74 5.06 3.31 12.02
CA ALA A 74 3.69 2.91 12.35
C ALA A 74 3.00 2.13 11.22
N VAL A 75 3.25 2.47 9.94
CA VAL A 75 2.59 1.80 8.79
C VAL A 75 3.22 0.46 8.40
N ALA A 76 4.37 0.11 8.98
CA ALA A 76 5.12 -1.11 8.67
C ALA A 76 4.95 -2.23 9.72
N ARG A 77 3.95 -2.11 10.60
CA ARG A 77 3.67 -3.06 11.68
C ARG A 77 2.56 -4.03 11.34
#